data_AF-A0AAP2UWK6-F1
#
_entry.id   AF-A0AAP2UWK6-F1
#
_cell.length_a   1.000
_cell.length_b   1.000
_cell.length_c   1.000
_cell.angle_alpha   90.00
_cell.angle_beta   90.00
_cell.angle_gamma   90.00
#
_symmetry.space_group_name_H-M   'P 1'
#
loop_
_entity.id
_entity.type
_entity.pdbx_description
1 polymer ?
#
loop_
_entity_poly.entity_id
_entity_poly.type
_entity_poly.pdbx_seq_one_letter_code
_entity_poly.pdbx_strand_id
1 'polypeptide(L)'
;MSDERRNEEGRLAERFEEARPQRAEISDGWWPLVLRLDNRLAALNPRYRLRRIRRVDGRLLIDATQDIPALEAAFQATLRFAEAEAVQTCEQCGRPGLMRNLSAASATLCEEHLELSKTESARFTNAGPWAAVIGQCYTRESIARALGTSLQEVDEAADELRLLSFTSSDGVQLFPALQVRSGQAPDGLEYVLRVLHAGFDSPLMWAQWLTHAPPSPPARPAWRRIDMLHAGHLQEVLLDAQHTATAWASDPESAAAKISLILAELEHSLPENAPGTRLHSAIDEAERALLNLSAFPVIERDAAFSSSQLRFLEAVLGELLAALADADSTDAARVTEATDE
;
A
#
# COMPACT_ATOMS: atom_id res chain seq x y z
N MET A 1 -3.93 -16.95 15.42
CA MET A 1 -3.34 -16.37 16.65
C MET A 1 -3.71 -17.26 17.82
N SER A 2 -2.74 -17.75 18.60
CA SER A 2 -3.05 -18.63 19.73
C SER A 2 -3.78 -17.85 20.84
N ASP A 3 -4.70 -18.53 21.54
CA ASP A 3 -5.42 -17.94 22.68
C ASP A 3 -4.48 -17.46 23.80
N GLU A 4 -3.32 -18.11 23.92
CA GLU A 4 -2.26 -17.74 24.84
C GLU A 4 -1.76 -16.30 24.60
N ARG A 5 -1.47 -15.94 23.35
CA ARG A 5 -1.02 -14.58 23.01
C ARG A 5 -2.06 -13.52 23.37
N ARG A 6 -3.34 -13.81 23.15
CA ARG A 6 -4.44 -12.88 23.49
C ARG A 6 -4.51 -12.63 25.00
N ASN A 7 -4.28 -13.66 25.81
CA ASN A 7 -4.28 -13.53 27.27
C ASN A 7 -3.08 -12.71 27.77
N GLU A 8 -1.90 -12.95 27.21
CA GLU A 8 -0.69 -12.18 27.52
C GLU A 8 -0.83 -10.71 27.13
N GLU A 9 -1.41 -10.43 25.96
CA GLU A 9 -1.73 -9.08 25.50
C GLU A 9 -2.70 -8.38 26.47
N GLY A 10 -3.75 -9.07 26.93
CA GLY A 10 -4.68 -8.54 27.93
C GLY A 10 -3.97 -8.16 29.24
N ARG A 11 -3.09 -9.04 29.73
CA ARG A 11 -2.30 -8.79 30.94
C ARG A 11 -1.37 -7.58 30.80
N LEU A 12 -0.69 -7.46 29.65
CA LEU A 12 0.18 -6.32 29.38
C LEU A 12 -0.63 -5.02 29.22
N ALA A 13 -1.82 -5.09 28.61
CA ALA A 13 -2.70 -3.94 28.44
C ALA A 13 -3.12 -3.30 29.78
N GLU A 14 -3.34 -4.11 30.83
CA GLU A 14 -3.65 -3.63 32.19
C GLU A 14 -2.52 -2.80 32.83
N ARG A 15 -1.30 -2.85 32.28
CA ARG A 15 -0.15 -2.05 32.74
C ARG A 15 -0.14 -0.63 32.18
N PHE A 16 -0.83 -0.35 31.08
CA PHE A 16 -0.78 0.96 30.45
C PHE A 16 -1.49 2.04 31.29
N GLU A 17 -0.91 3.25 31.38
CA GLU A 17 -1.52 4.41 32.07
C GLU A 17 -2.81 4.85 31.38
N GLU A 18 -2.88 4.75 30.04
CA GLU A 18 -4.05 5.05 29.24
C GLU A 18 -4.58 3.79 28.57
N ALA A 19 -5.91 3.63 28.51
CA ALA A 19 -6.59 2.47 27.91
C ALA A 19 -6.47 2.39 26.38
N ARG A 20 -5.50 3.07 25.75
CA ARG A 20 -5.33 3.04 24.29
C ARG A 20 -4.58 1.78 23.87
N PRO A 21 -5.14 0.97 22.95
CA PRO A 21 -4.45 -0.21 22.44
C PRO A 21 -3.27 0.22 21.56
N GLN A 22 -2.04 0.08 22.05
CA GLN A 22 -0.79 0.28 21.27
C GLN A 22 -0.36 -0.98 20.51
N ARG A 23 -1.31 -1.92 20.33
CA ARG A 23 -1.08 -3.25 19.74
C ARG A 23 -0.44 -3.19 18.34
N ALA A 24 -0.73 -2.14 17.58
CA ALA A 24 -0.32 -2.02 16.18
C ALA A 24 1.16 -1.69 15.97
N GLU A 25 1.93 -1.43 17.02
CA GLU A 25 3.27 -0.82 16.88
C GLU A 25 4.44 -1.78 17.20
N ILE A 26 4.17 -3.04 17.57
CA ILE A 26 5.21 -4.04 17.93
C ILE A 26 5.12 -5.23 16.98
N SER A 27 6.24 -5.53 16.31
CA SER A 27 6.36 -6.68 15.42
C SER A 27 6.47 -8.00 16.20
N ASP A 28 5.99 -9.09 15.59
CA ASP A 28 5.85 -10.41 16.24
C ASP A 28 7.15 -10.96 16.83
N GLY A 29 8.28 -10.73 16.17
CA GLY A 29 9.59 -11.17 16.63
C GLY A 29 10.05 -10.53 17.94
N TRP A 30 9.53 -9.35 18.28
CA TRP A 30 9.84 -8.69 19.55
C TRP A 30 8.85 -9.00 20.66
N TRP A 31 7.73 -9.66 20.37
CA TRP A 31 6.74 -9.99 21.40
C TRP A 31 7.32 -10.79 22.59
N PRO A 32 8.15 -11.84 22.37
CA PRO A 32 8.78 -12.56 23.48
C PRO A 32 9.74 -11.70 24.31
N LEU A 33 10.37 -10.67 23.72
CA LEU A 33 11.22 -9.72 24.44
C LEU A 33 10.40 -8.86 25.39
N VAL A 34 9.26 -8.35 24.90
CA VAL A 34 8.34 -7.52 25.68
C VAL A 34 7.79 -8.28 26.89
N LEU A 35 7.44 -9.56 26.73
CA LEU A 35 6.96 -10.39 27.84
C LEU A 35 8.05 -10.67 28.88
N ARG A 36 9.29 -10.93 28.45
CA ARG A 36 10.43 -11.07 29.37
C ARG A 36 10.69 -9.78 30.13
N LEU A 37 10.59 -8.64 29.45
CA LEU A 37 10.71 -7.33 30.07
C LEU A 37 9.60 -7.10 31.10
N ASP A 38 8.33 -7.33 30.75
CA ASP A 38 7.17 -7.21 31.64
C ASP A 38 7.38 -8.03 32.93
N ASN A 39 7.79 -9.29 32.82
CA ASN A 39 8.07 -10.14 33.97
C ASN A 39 9.22 -9.57 34.84
N ARG A 40 10.28 -9.01 34.24
CA ARG A 40 11.42 -8.42 34.97
C ARG A 40 11.03 -7.13 35.68
N LEU A 41 10.28 -6.24 35.02
CA LEU A 41 9.80 -4.99 35.61
C LEU A 41 8.79 -5.27 36.74
N ALA A 42 7.88 -6.22 36.55
CA ALA A 42 6.92 -6.65 37.57
C ALA A 42 7.61 -7.24 38.80
N ALA A 43 8.72 -7.97 38.62
CA ALA A 43 9.51 -8.49 39.73
C ALA A 43 10.22 -7.40 40.53
N LEU A 44 10.63 -6.29 39.88
CA LEU A 44 11.20 -5.13 40.56
C LEU A 44 10.12 -4.32 41.29
N ASN A 45 9.05 -3.96 40.59
CA ASN A 45 7.95 -3.18 41.14
C ASN A 45 6.61 -3.67 40.53
N PRO A 46 5.79 -4.44 41.25
CA PRO A 46 4.49 -4.90 40.74
C PRO A 46 3.49 -3.79 40.38
N ARG A 47 3.76 -2.53 40.76
CA ARG A 47 2.90 -1.36 40.52
C ARG A 47 3.38 -0.45 39.37
N TYR A 48 4.43 -0.82 38.65
CA TYR A 48 4.90 -0.04 37.51
C TYR A 48 3.80 0.14 36.45
N ARG A 49 3.88 1.24 35.71
CA ARG A 49 2.95 1.54 34.61
C ARG A 49 3.70 1.75 33.30
N LEU A 50 3.10 1.29 32.20
CA LEU A 50 3.58 1.55 30.86
C LEU A 50 2.94 2.81 30.31
N ARG A 51 3.74 3.70 29.75
CA ARG A 51 3.25 4.86 29.00
C ARG A 51 3.19 4.55 27.51
N ARG A 52 4.24 3.90 27.01
CA ARG A 52 4.37 3.62 25.57
C ARG A 52 5.24 2.40 25.32
N ILE A 53 4.86 1.61 24.31
CA ILE A 53 5.75 0.64 23.69
C ILE A 53 5.53 0.73 22.19
N ARG A 54 6.60 1.03 21.44
CA ARG A 54 6.50 1.19 19.98
C ARG A 54 7.79 0.93 19.26
N ARG A 55 7.68 0.64 17.96
CA ARG A 55 8.79 0.66 17.01
C ARG A 55 9.10 2.09 16.57
N VAL A 56 10.38 2.47 16.61
CA VAL A 56 10.92 3.73 16.07
C VAL A 56 12.24 3.44 15.37
N ASP A 57 12.31 3.67 14.05
CA ASP A 57 13.52 3.49 13.24
C ASP A 57 14.23 2.14 13.47
N GLY A 58 13.46 1.05 13.47
CA GLY A 58 13.98 -0.31 13.67
C GLY A 58 14.45 -0.60 15.08
N ARG A 59 14.05 0.21 16.06
CA ARG A 59 14.31 0.03 17.50
C ARG A 59 13.01 -0.12 18.28
N LEU A 60 13.07 -0.88 19.37
CA LEU A 60 12.01 -0.92 20.36
C LEU A 60 12.22 0.25 21.33
N LEU A 61 11.21 1.10 21.49
CA LEU A 61 11.18 2.18 22.48
C LEU A 61 10.16 1.82 23.55
N ILE A 62 10.59 1.79 24.81
CA ILE A 62 9.70 1.53 25.96
C ILE A 62 9.78 2.69 26.94
N ASP A 63 8.62 3.29 27.25
CA ASP A 63 8.46 4.29 28.29
C ASP A 63 7.60 3.72 29.42
N ALA A 64 8.15 3.68 30.61
CA ALA A 64 7.53 3.10 31.80
C ALA A 64 7.87 3.91 33.05
N THR A 65 6.94 3.97 33.98
CA THR A 65 7.05 4.70 35.26
C THR A 65 6.95 3.76 36.45
N GLN A 66 7.54 4.21 37.56
CA GLN A 66 7.59 3.48 38.81
C GLN A 66 7.61 4.47 39.99
N ASP A 67 7.12 4.07 41.17
CA ASP A 67 6.87 4.92 42.34
C ASP A 67 7.87 4.76 43.50
N ILE A 68 8.92 3.95 43.32
CA ILE A 68 9.93 3.59 44.32
C ILE A 68 11.31 4.14 43.90
N PRO A 69 11.74 5.31 44.39
CA PRO A 69 13.00 5.95 43.97
C PRO A 69 14.25 5.06 44.10
N ALA A 70 14.29 4.19 45.11
CA ALA A 70 15.41 3.27 45.34
C ALA A 70 15.62 2.25 44.21
N LEU A 71 14.60 1.98 43.38
CA LEU A 71 14.66 1.02 42.28
C LEU A 71 14.98 1.68 40.92
N GLU A 72 15.03 3.02 40.84
CA GLU A 72 15.11 3.74 39.57
C GLU A 72 16.29 3.27 38.69
N ALA A 73 17.47 3.11 39.28
CA ALA A 73 18.65 2.67 38.54
C ALA A 73 18.49 1.26 37.95
N ALA A 74 17.94 0.32 38.73
CA ALA A 74 17.71 -1.06 38.29
C ALA A 74 16.58 -1.14 37.24
N PHE A 75 15.53 -0.34 37.42
CA PHE A 75 14.41 -0.25 36.50
C PHE A 75 14.85 0.29 35.13
N GLN A 76 15.57 1.41 35.11
CA GLN A 76 16.11 1.99 33.88
C GLN A 76 17.16 1.10 33.20
N ALA A 77 17.97 0.37 33.98
CA ALA A 77 18.89 -0.62 33.42
C ALA A 77 18.15 -1.77 32.73
N THR A 78 17.03 -2.21 33.29
CA THR A 78 16.20 -3.28 32.73
C THR A 78 15.56 -2.85 31.40
N LEU A 79 15.05 -1.61 31.31
CA LEU A 79 14.54 -1.03 30.07
C LEU A 79 15.63 -0.99 28.99
N ARG A 80 16.78 -0.35 29.28
CA ARG A 80 17.90 -0.24 28.33
C ARG A 80 18.40 -1.60 27.83
N PHE A 81 18.42 -2.61 28.70
CA PHE A 81 18.82 -3.96 28.31
C PHE A 81 17.86 -4.54 27.26
N ALA A 82 16.55 -4.41 27.45
CA ALA A 82 15.56 -4.89 26.49
C ALA A 82 15.62 -4.14 25.16
N GLU A 83 15.82 -2.82 25.18
CA GLU A 83 16.00 -2.02 23.97
C GLU A 83 17.28 -2.42 23.21
N ALA A 84 18.38 -2.68 23.92
CA ALA A 84 19.62 -3.17 23.33
C ALA A 84 19.46 -4.59 22.73
N GLU A 85 18.72 -5.47 23.41
CA GLU A 85 18.42 -6.82 22.92
C GLU A 85 17.54 -6.77 21.64
N ALA A 86 16.56 -5.86 21.59
CA ALA A 86 15.70 -5.67 20.42
C ALA A 86 16.48 -5.26 19.16
N VAL A 87 17.50 -4.41 19.29
CA VAL A 87 18.38 -3.99 18.18
C VAL A 87 19.20 -5.15 17.59
N GLN A 88 19.32 -6.27 18.30
CA GLN A 88 20.01 -7.48 17.85
C GLN A 88 19.04 -8.62 17.53
N THR A 89 17.73 -8.36 17.59
CA THR A 89 16.69 -9.35 17.41
C THR A 89 15.84 -8.99 16.21
N CYS A 90 15.69 -9.92 15.28
CA CYS A 90 14.84 -9.75 14.12
C CYS A 90 13.40 -9.43 14.54
N GLU A 91 12.90 -8.26 14.16
CA GLU A 91 11.56 -7.77 14.53
C GLU A 91 10.44 -8.65 13.96
N GLN A 92 10.70 -9.41 12.89
CA GLN A 92 9.72 -10.31 12.27
C GLN A 92 9.61 -11.67 12.97
N CYS A 93 10.74 -12.27 13.38
CA CYS A 93 10.74 -13.68 13.85
C CYS A 93 11.47 -13.96 15.17
N GLY A 94 12.12 -12.96 15.78
CA GLY A 94 12.76 -13.12 17.09
C GLY A 94 14.13 -13.83 17.07
N ARG A 95 14.62 -14.28 15.92
CA ARG A 95 16.00 -14.77 15.75
C ARG A 95 17.01 -13.61 15.78
N PRO A 96 18.32 -13.86 15.99
CA PRO A 96 19.33 -12.82 15.87
C PRO A 96 19.23 -12.07 14.53
N GLY A 97 19.31 -10.76 14.59
CA GLY A 97 19.18 -9.85 13.45
C GLY A 97 20.17 -8.70 13.53
N LEU A 98 20.27 -7.96 12.43
CA LEU A 98 21.08 -6.75 12.34
C LEU A 98 20.18 -5.59 11.93
N MET A 99 20.49 -4.39 12.45
CA MET A 99 19.84 -3.17 11.99
C MET A 99 20.21 -2.91 10.53
N ARG A 100 19.20 -2.82 9.67
CA ARG A 100 19.32 -2.57 8.24
C ARG A 100 18.61 -1.26 7.92
N ASN A 101 19.21 -0.49 7.01
CA ASN A 101 18.54 0.67 6.41
C ASN A 101 17.88 0.19 5.12
N LEU A 102 16.56 0.09 5.12
CA LEU A 102 15.77 -0.18 3.92
C LEU A 102 15.39 1.16 3.28
N SER A 103 14.97 1.14 2.02
CA SER A 103 14.62 2.35 1.25
C SER A 103 13.55 3.21 1.94
N ALA A 104 12.64 2.60 2.71
CA ALA A 104 11.53 3.28 3.37
C ALA A 104 11.73 3.52 4.89
N ALA A 105 12.54 2.69 5.57
CA ALA A 105 12.73 2.76 7.03
C ALA A 105 13.90 1.88 7.50
N SER A 106 14.40 2.15 8.71
CA SER A 106 15.29 1.20 9.40
C SER A 106 14.48 0.05 10.01
N ALA A 107 15.02 -1.16 9.95
CA ALA A 107 14.42 -2.37 10.52
C ALA A 107 15.53 -3.30 11.04
N THR A 108 15.29 -4.00 12.15
CA THR A 108 16.22 -5.04 12.62
C THR A 108 15.78 -6.38 12.07
N LEU A 109 16.50 -6.93 11.10
CA LEU A 109 16.09 -8.15 10.37
C LEU A 109 17.20 -9.20 10.39
N CYS A 110 16.81 -10.47 10.42
CA CYS A 110 17.72 -11.57 10.06
C CYS A 110 17.91 -11.61 8.52
N GLU A 111 18.90 -12.35 8.05
CA GLU A 111 19.23 -12.39 6.61
C GLU A 111 18.05 -12.84 5.75
N GLU A 112 17.32 -13.86 6.21
CA GLU A 112 16.13 -14.37 5.52
C GLU A 112 15.04 -13.30 5.35
N HIS A 113 14.71 -12.55 6.41
CA HIS A 113 13.72 -11.47 6.31
C HIS A 113 14.23 -10.25 5.56
N LEU A 114 15.55 -10.03 5.53
CA LEU A 114 16.14 -9.00 4.69
C LEU A 114 15.95 -9.34 3.22
N GLU A 115 16.24 -10.58 2.81
CA GLU A 115 16.07 -11.02 1.42
C GLU A 115 14.60 -11.02 0.99
N LEU A 116 13.67 -11.43 1.87
CA LEU A 116 12.23 -11.30 1.61
C LEU A 116 11.84 -9.83 1.41
N SER A 117 12.30 -8.93 2.29
CA SER A 117 12.01 -7.51 2.19
C SER A 117 12.61 -6.86 0.94
N LYS A 118 13.81 -7.28 0.52
CA LYS A 118 14.43 -6.85 -0.75
C LYS A 118 13.63 -7.35 -1.94
N THR A 119 13.19 -8.61 -1.92
CA THR A 119 12.39 -9.19 -3.01
C THR A 119 11.05 -8.48 -3.14
N GLU A 120 10.38 -8.20 -2.02
CA GLU A 120 9.17 -7.39 -1.99
C GLU A 120 9.46 -6.00 -2.54
N SER A 121 10.51 -5.32 -2.05
CA SER A 121 10.87 -3.98 -2.50
C SER A 121 11.23 -3.92 -4.00
N ALA A 122 11.96 -4.92 -4.52
CA ALA A 122 12.37 -5.01 -5.92
C ALA A 122 11.15 -5.18 -6.85
N ARG A 123 10.13 -5.91 -6.41
CA ARG A 123 8.83 -5.99 -7.10
C ARG A 123 8.13 -4.62 -7.15
N PHE A 124 8.37 -3.76 -6.16
CA PHE A 124 7.82 -2.40 -6.14
C PHE A 124 8.66 -1.37 -6.89
N THR A 125 9.97 -1.54 -7.04
CA THR A 125 10.80 -0.59 -7.82
C THR A 125 10.59 -0.75 -9.32
N ASN A 126 10.13 -1.92 -9.78
CA ASN A 126 9.68 -2.12 -11.16
C ASN A 126 8.17 -1.85 -11.34
N ALA A 127 7.46 -1.46 -10.27
CA ALA A 127 6.09 -1.03 -10.40
C ALA A 127 6.10 0.32 -11.10
N GLY A 128 5.55 0.37 -12.31
CA GLY A 128 5.58 1.55 -13.18
C GLY A 128 5.00 2.84 -12.56
N PRO A 129 4.78 3.89 -13.36
CA PRO A 129 4.45 5.25 -12.89
C PRO A 129 3.31 5.35 -11.84
N TRP A 130 2.39 4.39 -11.82
CA TRP A 130 1.31 4.31 -10.85
C TRP A 130 1.78 4.17 -9.38
N ALA A 131 2.95 3.56 -9.13
CA ALA A 131 3.44 3.32 -7.77
C ALA A 131 3.72 4.63 -7.01
N ALA A 132 4.09 5.70 -7.73
CA ALA A 132 4.26 7.03 -7.15
C ALA A 132 2.94 7.65 -6.67
N VAL A 133 1.82 7.26 -7.28
CA VAL A 133 0.48 7.82 -6.99
C VAL A 133 -0.25 7.02 -5.92
N ILE A 134 -0.16 5.69 -5.97
CA ILE A 134 -0.90 4.78 -5.08
C ILE A 134 -0.06 4.39 -3.85
N GLY A 135 1.27 4.38 -4.00
CA GLY A 135 2.21 3.94 -2.98
C GLY A 135 2.37 2.42 -2.98
N GLN A 136 2.80 1.89 -1.83
CA GLN A 136 3.04 0.46 -1.65
C GLN A 136 1.78 -0.35 -1.88
N CYS A 137 1.93 -1.54 -2.45
CA CYS A 137 0.86 -2.52 -2.56
C CYS A 137 1.25 -3.79 -1.80
N TYR A 138 0.28 -4.67 -1.60
CA TYR A 138 0.49 -6.04 -1.18
C TYR A 138 0.30 -6.94 -2.39
N THR A 139 1.02 -8.05 -2.44
CA THR A 139 0.63 -9.25 -3.20
C THR A 139 -0.49 -9.99 -2.48
N ARG A 140 -1.18 -10.89 -3.19
CA ARG A 140 -2.21 -11.78 -2.64
C ARG A 140 -1.78 -12.48 -1.34
N GLU A 141 -0.57 -13.04 -1.30
CA GLU A 141 -0.04 -13.72 -0.12
C GLU A 141 0.23 -12.76 1.04
N SER A 142 0.80 -11.59 0.74
CA SER A 142 1.13 -10.61 1.77
C SER A 142 -0.10 -9.93 2.36
N ILE A 143 -1.16 -9.68 1.58
CA ILE A 143 -2.40 -9.10 2.13
C ILE A 143 -3.16 -10.12 2.97
N ALA A 144 -3.20 -11.39 2.58
CA ALA A 144 -3.78 -12.45 3.41
C ALA A 144 -3.11 -12.52 4.79
N ARG A 145 -1.77 -12.44 4.81
CA ARG A 145 -1.00 -12.38 6.06
C ARG A 145 -1.31 -11.12 6.86
N ALA A 146 -1.40 -9.96 6.20
CA ALA A 146 -1.66 -8.68 6.85
C ALA A 146 -3.06 -8.62 7.48
N LEU A 147 -4.07 -9.22 6.83
CA LEU A 147 -5.44 -9.29 7.32
C LEU A 147 -5.70 -10.47 8.28
N GLY A 148 -4.78 -11.43 8.34
CA GLY A 148 -4.96 -12.67 9.11
C GLY A 148 -6.03 -13.59 8.51
N THR A 149 -6.21 -13.55 7.19
CA THR A 149 -7.21 -14.32 6.44
C THR A 149 -6.53 -15.35 5.52
N SER A 150 -7.33 -16.23 4.91
CA SER A 150 -6.89 -17.16 3.87
C SER A 150 -6.78 -16.48 2.50
N LEU A 151 -6.02 -17.10 1.58
CA LEU A 151 -5.90 -16.61 0.20
C LEU A 151 -7.26 -16.61 -0.54
N GLN A 152 -8.11 -17.60 -0.24
CA GLN A 152 -9.46 -17.67 -0.81
C GLN A 152 -10.34 -16.52 -0.35
N GLU A 153 -10.30 -16.17 0.95
CA GLU A 153 -11.06 -15.03 1.47
C GLU A 153 -10.57 -13.70 0.88
N VAL A 154 -9.28 -13.60 0.53
CA VAL A 154 -8.75 -12.43 -0.18
C VAL A 154 -9.32 -12.33 -1.60
N ASP A 155 -9.38 -13.44 -2.34
CA ASP A 155 -9.94 -13.46 -3.69
C ASP A 155 -11.43 -13.12 -3.66
N GLU A 156 -12.19 -13.78 -2.79
CA GLU A 156 -13.62 -13.50 -2.62
C GLU A 156 -13.86 -12.03 -2.22
N ALA A 157 -13.01 -11.47 -1.35
CA ALA A 157 -13.10 -10.07 -0.99
C ALA A 157 -12.74 -9.13 -2.15
N ALA A 158 -11.81 -9.48 -3.02
CA ALA A 158 -11.49 -8.71 -4.21
C ALA A 158 -12.66 -8.74 -5.22
N ASP A 159 -13.20 -9.92 -5.49
CA ASP A 159 -14.30 -10.15 -6.44
C ASP A 159 -15.59 -9.44 -5.99
N GLU A 160 -15.86 -9.41 -4.69
CA GLU A 160 -17.04 -8.73 -4.10
C GLU A 160 -16.84 -7.23 -3.89
N LEU A 161 -15.69 -6.69 -4.33
CA LEU A 161 -15.24 -5.32 -4.11
C LEU A 161 -15.13 -4.94 -2.63
N ARG A 162 -14.93 -5.91 -1.71
CA ARG A 162 -14.60 -5.64 -0.31
C ARG A 162 -13.14 -5.20 -0.13
N LEU A 163 -12.27 -5.60 -1.05
CA LEU A 163 -10.90 -5.11 -1.18
C LEU A 163 -10.68 -4.49 -2.56
N LEU A 164 -9.93 -3.40 -2.59
CA LEU A 164 -9.43 -2.83 -3.83
C LEU A 164 -8.25 -3.68 -4.33
N SER A 165 -8.37 -4.19 -5.55
CA SER A 165 -7.27 -4.86 -6.24
C SER A 165 -7.17 -4.40 -7.69
N PHE A 166 -5.99 -4.52 -8.27
CA PHE A 166 -5.76 -4.36 -9.70
C PHE A 166 -4.62 -5.28 -10.14
N THR A 167 -4.55 -5.55 -11.44
CA THR A 167 -3.48 -6.36 -12.03
C THR A 167 -2.42 -5.45 -12.62
N SER A 168 -1.16 -5.62 -12.23
CA SER A 168 -0.03 -4.93 -12.87
C SER A 168 0.23 -5.46 -14.28
N SER A 169 1.07 -4.76 -15.04
CA SER A 169 1.42 -5.12 -16.42
C SER A 169 2.07 -6.50 -16.56
N ASP A 170 2.70 -7.00 -15.50
CA ASP A 170 3.28 -8.34 -15.41
C ASP A 170 2.27 -9.43 -14.97
N GLY A 171 0.99 -9.10 -14.86
CA GLY A 171 -0.08 -10.05 -14.51
C GLY A 171 -0.21 -10.33 -13.01
N VAL A 172 0.52 -9.62 -12.15
CA VAL A 172 0.44 -9.80 -10.70
C VAL A 172 -0.75 -9.03 -10.13
N GLN A 173 -1.59 -9.71 -9.35
CA GLN A 173 -2.66 -9.04 -8.62
C GLN A 173 -2.11 -8.31 -7.40
N LEU A 174 -2.38 -7.02 -7.34
CA LEU A 174 -1.88 -6.09 -6.33
C LEU A 174 -3.01 -5.44 -5.56
N PHE A 175 -2.76 -5.17 -4.28
CA PHE A 175 -3.72 -4.60 -3.36
C PHE A 175 -3.10 -3.37 -2.68
N PRO A 176 -3.58 -2.14 -2.94
CA PRO A 176 -3.03 -0.93 -2.33
C PRO A 176 -2.90 -1.03 -0.81
N ALA A 177 -1.70 -0.81 -0.27
CA ALA A 177 -1.45 -0.98 1.16
C ALA A 177 -2.20 0.06 2.02
N LEU A 178 -2.56 1.20 1.41
CA LEU A 178 -3.37 2.25 2.01
C LEU A 178 -4.70 1.77 2.58
N GLN A 179 -5.25 0.67 2.07
CA GLN A 179 -6.54 0.15 2.50
C GLN A 179 -6.45 -0.71 3.77
N VAL A 180 -5.25 -1.02 4.27
CA VAL A 180 -5.07 -1.86 5.46
C VAL A 180 -4.47 -1.05 6.59
N ARG A 181 -5.18 -0.96 7.72
CA ARG A 181 -4.70 -0.34 8.95
C ARG A 181 -4.95 -1.26 10.12
N SER A 182 -3.91 -1.53 10.91
CA SER A 182 -3.98 -2.42 12.07
C SER A 182 -4.57 -3.81 11.72
N GLY A 183 -4.22 -4.32 10.53
CA GLY A 183 -4.66 -5.62 10.03
C GLY A 183 -6.12 -5.69 9.62
N GLN A 184 -6.77 -4.55 9.34
CA GLN A 184 -8.17 -4.49 8.91
C GLN A 184 -8.34 -3.51 7.74
N ALA A 185 -9.27 -3.83 6.84
CA ALA A 185 -9.77 -2.87 5.85
C ALA A 185 -10.75 -1.89 6.51
N PRO A 186 -10.91 -0.64 6.03
CA PRO A 186 -11.85 0.29 6.61
C PRO A 186 -13.28 -0.15 6.34
N ASP A 187 -14.15 0.02 7.34
CA ASP A 187 -15.57 -0.26 7.21
C ASP A 187 -16.19 0.57 6.07
N GLY A 188 -17.00 -0.11 5.26
CA GLY A 188 -17.74 0.51 4.16
C GLY A 188 -16.91 0.80 2.89
N LEU A 189 -15.66 0.34 2.82
CA LEU A 189 -14.89 0.36 1.57
C LEU A 189 -15.67 -0.28 0.41
N GLU A 190 -16.38 -1.39 0.66
CA GLU A 190 -17.17 -2.06 -0.39
C GLU A 190 -18.21 -1.15 -1.03
N TYR A 191 -18.87 -0.31 -0.22
CA TYR A 191 -19.93 0.57 -0.72
C TYR A 191 -19.32 1.66 -1.60
N VAL A 192 -18.16 2.19 -1.20
CA VAL A 192 -17.43 3.19 -1.99
C VAL A 192 -16.97 2.59 -3.31
N LEU A 193 -16.35 1.41 -3.29
CA LEU A 193 -15.87 0.75 -4.51
C LEU A 193 -17.00 0.39 -5.48
N ARG A 194 -18.15 -0.10 -4.98
CA ARG A 194 -19.34 -0.35 -5.82
C ARG A 194 -19.87 0.93 -6.48
N VAL A 195 -19.89 2.05 -5.74
CA VAL A 195 -20.32 3.34 -6.30
C VAL A 195 -19.35 3.81 -7.40
N LEU A 196 -18.04 3.73 -7.15
CA LEU A 196 -17.03 4.12 -8.15
C LEU A 196 -17.06 3.22 -9.38
N HIS A 197 -17.21 1.90 -9.20
CA HIS A 197 -17.34 0.93 -10.28
C HIS A 197 -18.56 1.20 -11.17
N ALA A 198 -19.69 1.61 -10.59
CA ALA A 198 -20.87 2.01 -11.37
C ALA A 198 -20.64 3.25 -12.25
N GLY A 199 -19.66 4.11 -11.90
CA GLY A 199 -19.30 5.28 -12.70
C GLY A 199 -18.25 4.99 -13.77
N PHE A 200 -17.22 4.21 -13.44
CA PHE A 200 -16.14 3.87 -14.36
C PHE A 200 -15.40 2.60 -13.91
N ASP A 201 -15.17 1.66 -14.82
CA ASP A 201 -14.52 0.39 -14.49
C ASP A 201 -12.99 0.44 -14.57
N SER A 202 -12.37 1.15 -13.63
CA SER A 202 -10.91 1.20 -13.52
C SER A 202 -10.45 1.23 -12.06
N PRO A 203 -10.02 0.08 -11.52
CA PRO A 203 -9.53 -0.02 -10.15
C PRO A 203 -8.34 0.92 -9.85
N LEU A 204 -7.49 1.20 -10.84
CA LEU A 204 -6.38 2.15 -10.68
C LEU A 204 -6.88 3.58 -10.47
N MET A 205 -7.92 3.99 -11.19
CA MET A 205 -8.57 5.29 -10.97
C MET A 205 -9.24 5.36 -9.60
N TRP A 206 -9.85 4.27 -9.12
CA TRP A 206 -10.42 4.21 -7.78
C TRP A 206 -9.34 4.35 -6.71
N ALA A 207 -8.20 3.67 -6.89
CA ALA A 207 -7.05 3.77 -6.01
C ALA A 207 -6.53 5.21 -5.94
N GLN A 208 -6.33 5.85 -7.09
CA GLN A 208 -5.95 7.25 -7.17
C GLN A 208 -6.97 8.16 -6.49
N TRP A 209 -8.26 7.96 -6.73
CA TRP A 209 -9.30 8.77 -6.10
C TRP A 209 -9.26 8.66 -4.56
N LEU A 210 -9.03 7.46 -4.03
CA LEU A 210 -8.89 7.21 -2.59
C LEU A 210 -7.64 7.86 -1.97
N THR A 211 -6.57 8.04 -2.75
CA THR A 211 -5.31 8.67 -2.29
C THR A 211 -5.40 10.20 -2.27
N HIS A 212 -6.33 10.79 -3.02
CA HIS A 212 -6.50 12.24 -3.07
C HIS A 212 -7.35 12.74 -1.91
N ALA A 213 -6.96 13.88 -1.34
CA ALA A 213 -7.80 14.60 -0.38
C ALA A 213 -8.85 15.43 -1.14
N PRO A 214 -10.13 15.41 -0.73
CA PRO A 214 -11.11 16.32 -1.29
C PRO A 214 -10.72 17.76 -0.92
N PRO A 215 -11.05 18.75 -1.78
CA PRO A 215 -10.87 20.15 -1.44
C PRO A 215 -11.61 20.45 -0.13
N SER A 216 -10.83 20.69 0.93
CA SER A 216 -11.35 20.92 2.28
C SER A 216 -11.31 22.42 2.61
N PRO A 217 -12.30 22.95 3.35
CA PRO A 217 -12.22 24.30 3.87
C PRO A 217 -11.00 24.45 4.79
N PRO A 218 -10.40 25.65 4.91
CA PRO A 218 -9.10 25.87 5.55
C PRO A 218 -9.02 25.47 7.03
N ALA A 219 -10.15 25.18 7.67
CA ALA A 219 -10.22 24.77 9.07
C ALA A 219 -10.04 23.25 9.29
N ARG A 220 -9.96 22.42 8.23
CA ARG A 220 -9.76 20.98 8.36
C ARG A 220 -8.45 20.53 7.69
N PRO A 221 -7.67 19.64 8.33
CA PRO A 221 -6.56 18.99 7.66
C PRO A 221 -7.06 18.24 6.42
N ALA A 222 -6.33 18.33 5.31
CA ALA A 222 -6.66 17.65 4.06
C ALA A 222 -6.45 16.13 4.22
N TRP A 223 -7.48 15.43 4.68
CA TRP A 223 -7.45 13.99 4.82
C TRP A 223 -7.69 13.32 3.48
N ARG A 224 -6.89 12.30 3.17
CA ARG A 224 -7.17 11.42 2.04
C ARG A 224 -8.48 10.68 2.33
N ARG A 225 -9.24 10.33 1.30
CA ARG A 225 -10.54 9.67 1.46
C ARG A 225 -10.42 8.33 2.18
N ILE A 226 -9.34 7.59 1.94
CA ILE A 226 -9.08 6.36 2.69
C ILE A 226 -8.83 6.61 4.19
N ASP A 227 -8.17 7.72 4.54
CA ASP A 227 -7.96 8.09 5.95
C ASP A 227 -9.28 8.49 6.61
N MET A 228 -10.17 9.16 5.87
CA MET A 228 -11.54 9.47 6.30
C MET A 228 -12.34 8.20 6.58
N LEU A 229 -12.24 7.18 5.72
CA LEU A 229 -12.90 5.89 5.95
C LEU A 229 -12.39 5.21 7.23
N HIS A 230 -11.07 5.15 7.44
CA HIS A 230 -10.50 4.62 8.68
C HIS A 230 -10.91 5.41 9.93
N ALA A 231 -11.24 6.69 9.78
CA ALA A 231 -11.73 7.55 10.86
C ALA A 231 -13.27 7.50 11.03
N GLY A 232 -13.97 6.65 10.27
CA GLY A 232 -15.42 6.45 10.39
C GLY A 232 -16.29 7.46 9.63
N HIS A 233 -15.71 8.27 8.73
CA HIS A 233 -16.42 9.28 7.94
C HIS A 233 -17.05 8.70 6.66
N LEU A 234 -17.66 7.52 6.74
CA LEU A 234 -18.18 6.78 5.58
C LEU A 234 -19.17 7.60 4.74
N GLN A 235 -20.10 8.31 5.36
CA GLN A 235 -21.15 9.06 4.64
C GLN A 235 -20.59 10.22 3.81
N GLU A 236 -19.56 10.91 4.32
CA GLU A 236 -18.90 11.99 3.58
C GLU A 236 -18.17 11.44 2.35
N VAL A 237 -17.47 10.31 2.50
CA VAL A 237 -16.76 9.66 1.40
C VAL A 237 -17.73 9.08 0.37
N LEU A 238 -18.85 8.49 0.78
CA LEU A 238 -19.87 7.97 -0.14
C LEU A 238 -20.53 9.07 -0.96
N LEU A 239 -20.86 10.22 -0.36
CA LEU A 239 -21.43 11.34 -1.10
C LEU A 239 -20.46 11.84 -2.18
N ASP A 240 -19.17 11.96 -1.84
CA ASP A 240 -18.15 12.37 -2.81
C ASP A 240 -17.92 11.30 -3.90
N ALA A 241 -17.99 10.01 -3.54
CA ALA A 241 -17.92 8.92 -4.50
C ALA A 241 -19.08 8.97 -5.50
N GLN A 242 -20.31 9.26 -5.04
CA GLN A 242 -21.49 9.39 -5.90
C GLN A 242 -21.38 10.55 -6.88
N HIS A 243 -20.93 11.72 -6.42
CA HIS A 243 -20.68 12.86 -7.30
C HIS A 243 -19.60 12.53 -8.34
N THR A 244 -18.51 11.89 -7.91
CA THR A 244 -17.42 11.48 -8.79
C THR A 244 -17.89 10.46 -9.83
N ALA A 245 -18.61 9.42 -9.40
CA ALA A 245 -19.13 8.38 -10.28
C ALA A 245 -20.12 8.95 -11.30
N THR A 246 -21.00 9.87 -10.88
CA THR A 246 -21.90 10.59 -11.79
C THR A 246 -21.11 11.41 -12.81
N ALA A 247 -20.06 12.11 -12.39
CA ALA A 247 -19.21 12.89 -13.28
C ALA A 247 -18.47 11.99 -14.29
N TRP A 248 -17.93 10.85 -13.85
CA TRP A 248 -17.27 9.89 -14.75
C TRP A 248 -18.25 9.25 -15.74
N ALA A 249 -19.46 8.91 -15.29
CA ALA A 249 -20.49 8.35 -16.16
C ALA A 249 -21.00 9.35 -17.21
N SER A 250 -20.95 10.65 -16.91
CA SER A 250 -21.51 11.71 -17.77
C SER A 250 -20.55 12.25 -18.82
N ASP A 251 -19.25 11.97 -18.72
CA ASP A 251 -18.23 12.56 -19.59
C ASP A 251 -17.21 11.51 -20.09
N PRO A 252 -17.57 10.72 -21.12
CA PRO A 252 -16.64 9.79 -21.75
C PRO A 252 -15.48 10.50 -22.49
N GLU A 253 -15.63 11.77 -22.86
CA GLU A 253 -14.53 12.57 -23.45
C GLU A 253 -13.47 12.93 -22.40
N SER A 254 -13.83 13.06 -21.11
CA SER A 254 -12.87 13.18 -20.00
C SER A 254 -11.99 11.93 -19.86
N ALA A 255 -12.51 10.74 -20.18
CA ALA A 255 -11.72 9.51 -20.17
C ALA A 255 -10.70 9.51 -21.34
N ALA A 256 -11.13 9.89 -22.55
CA ALA A 256 -10.23 10.06 -23.68
C ALA A 256 -9.17 11.15 -23.44
N ALA A 257 -9.54 12.29 -22.85
CA ALA A 257 -8.61 13.36 -22.49
C ALA A 257 -7.59 12.95 -21.42
N LYS A 258 -7.99 12.10 -20.46
CA LYS A 258 -7.07 11.52 -19.47
C LYS A 258 -6.13 10.49 -20.10
N ILE A 259 -6.61 9.67 -21.04
CA ILE A 259 -5.75 8.77 -21.83
C ILE A 259 -4.75 9.60 -22.65
N SER A 260 -5.16 10.69 -23.29
CA SER A 260 -4.25 11.63 -23.96
C SER A 260 -3.20 12.20 -23.02
N LEU A 261 -3.57 12.55 -21.78
CA LEU A 261 -2.61 13.06 -20.79
C LEU A 261 -1.58 12.00 -20.39
N ILE A 262 -2.02 10.75 -20.23
CA ILE A 262 -1.15 9.60 -19.92
C ILE A 262 -0.19 9.32 -21.08
N LEU A 263 -0.66 9.39 -22.33
CA LEU A 263 0.17 9.21 -23.51
C LEU A 263 1.24 10.31 -23.63
N ALA A 264 0.89 11.57 -23.37
CA ALA A 264 1.84 12.68 -23.41
C ALA A 264 2.94 12.57 -22.34
N GLU A 265 2.59 12.10 -21.14
CA GLU A 265 3.55 11.85 -20.05
C GLU A 265 4.50 10.68 -20.39
N LEU A 266 3.97 9.64 -21.05
CA LEU A 266 4.76 8.51 -21.55
C LEU A 266 5.73 8.95 -22.64
N GLU A 267 5.30 9.81 -23.57
CA GLU A 267 6.15 10.35 -24.64
C GLU A 267 7.31 11.18 -24.07
N HIS A 268 7.07 11.98 -23.03
CA HIS A 268 8.10 12.78 -22.36
C HIS A 268 9.10 11.94 -21.54
N SER A 269 8.71 10.73 -21.16
CA SER A 269 9.54 9.80 -20.39
C SER A 269 10.43 8.92 -21.27
N LEU A 270 10.28 8.97 -22.60
CA LEU A 270 11.07 8.18 -23.52
C LEU A 270 12.39 8.87 -23.91
N PRO A 271 13.51 8.12 -23.97
CA PRO A 271 14.79 8.70 -24.38
C PRO A 271 14.74 9.13 -25.85
N GLU A 272 15.13 10.39 -26.13
CA GLU A 272 15.06 11.05 -27.45
C GLU A 272 15.77 10.31 -28.60
N ASN A 273 16.55 9.26 -28.32
CA ASN A 273 17.43 8.58 -29.28
C ASN A 273 17.00 7.14 -29.63
N ALA A 274 15.75 6.74 -29.40
CA ALA A 274 15.24 5.43 -29.79
C ALA A 274 14.25 5.47 -30.98
N PRO A 275 14.64 5.96 -32.18
CA PRO A 275 13.74 5.98 -33.32
C PRO A 275 13.44 4.56 -33.83
N GLY A 276 12.15 4.26 -34.02
CA GLY A 276 11.69 3.02 -34.67
C GLY A 276 11.33 1.87 -33.74
N THR A 277 11.16 2.10 -32.44
CA THR A 277 10.68 1.07 -31.51
C THR A 277 9.18 0.82 -31.70
N ARG A 278 8.72 -0.43 -31.45
CA ARG A 278 7.30 -0.81 -31.43
C ARG A 278 6.44 0.16 -30.59
N LEU A 279 7.05 0.76 -29.58
CA LEU A 279 6.42 1.71 -28.69
C LEU A 279 6.01 3.02 -29.38
N HIS A 280 6.85 3.60 -30.25
CA HIS A 280 6.47 4.78 -31.03
C HIS A 280 5.31 4.46 -31.97
N SER A 281 5.31 3.28 -32.60
CA SER A 281 4.18 2.85 -33.43
C SER A 281 2.89 2.65 -32.63
N ALA A 282 2.98 2.15 -31.39
CA ALA A 282 1.85 1.98 -30.50
C ALA A 282 1.32 3.33 -29.96
N ILE A 283 2.19 4.30 -29.69
CA ILE A 283 1.82 5.68 -29.35
C ILE A 283 1.11 6.33 -30.55
N ASP A 284 1.69 6.28 -31.75
CA ASP A 284 1.09 6.84 -32.97
C ASP A 284 -0.28 6.21 -33.30
N GLU A 285 -0.46 4.93 -33.00
CA GLU A 285 -1.72 4.22 -33.20
C GLU A 285 -2.77 4.60 -32.15
N ALA A 286 -2.35 4.82 -30.90
CA ALA A 286 -3.20 5.36 -29.84
C ALA A 286 -3.62 6.81 -30.12
N GLU A 287 -2.72 7.65 -30.60
CA GLU A 287 -3.05 9.01 -31.01
C GLU A 287 -4.02 9.02 -32.20
N ARG A 288 -3.81 8.16 -33.21
CA ARG A 288 -4.77 7.99 -34.31
C ARG A 288 -6.12 7.48 -33.84
N ALA A 289 -6.16 6.56 -32.87
CA ALA A 289 -7.38 6.07 -32.26
C ALA A 289 -8.16 7.20 -31.57
N LEU A 290 -7.46 8.03 -30.79
CA LEU A 290 -8.03 9.18 -30.08
C LEU A 290 -8.51 10.27 -31.03
N LEU A 291 -7.76 10.58 -32.09
CA LEU A 291 -8.17 11.52 -33.13
C LEU A 291 -9.43 11.04 -33.86
N ASN A 292 -9.51 9.75 -34.20
CA ASN A 292 -10.72 9.18 -34.83
C ASN A 292 -11.95 9.23 -33.91
N LEU A 293 -11.77 9.07 -32.59
CA LEU A 293 -12.86 9.24 -31.62
C LEU A 293 -13.37 10.68 -31.58
N SER A 294 -12.46 11.66 -31.66
CA SER A 294 -12.80 13.09 -31.63
C SER A 294 -13.52 13.59 -32.90
N ALA A 295 -13.40 12.89 -34.03
CA ALA A 295 -13.91 13.32 -35.34
C ALA A 295 -15.41 13.01 -35.59
N PHE A 296 -16.08 12.24 -34.74
CA PHE A 296 -17.50 11.90 -34.92
C PHE A 296 -18.44 13.03 -34.41
N PRO A 297 -19.46 13.46 -35.18
CA PRO A 297 -20.42 14.45 -34.71
C PRO A 297 -21.29 13.89 -33.57
N VAL A 298 -21.55 14.73 -32.56
CA VAL A 298 -22.25 14.44 -31.29
C VAL A 298 -23.60 13.73 -31.46
N ILE A 299 -24.28 13.88 -32.60
CA ILE A 299 -25.66 13.44 -32.82
C ILE A 299 -25.76 11.95 -33.25
N GLU A 300 -24.67 11.29 -33.66
CA GLU A 300 -24.68 9.87 -34.05
C GLU A 300 -24.11 8.91 -32.98
N ARG A 301 -23.76 9.42 -31.78
CA ARG A 301 -23.02 8.66 -30.75
C ARG A 301 -23.90 7.84 -29.78
N ASP A 302 -25.22 7.90 -29.86
CA ASP A 302 -26.10 7.40 -28.78
C ASP A 302 -26.43 5.90 -28.77
N ALA A 303 -26.04 5.09 -29.76
CA ALA A 303 -26.40 3.65 -29.75
C ALA A 303 -25.30 2.67 -30.19
N ALA A 304 -24.25 3.12 -30.88
CA ALA A 304 -23.15 2.25 -31.36
C ALA A 304 -21.81 2.48 -30.63
N PHE A 305 -21.75 3.43 -29.69
CA PHE A 305 -20.50 3.97 -29.16
C PHE A 305 -19.93 3.20 -27.94
N SER A 306 -20.58 2.16 -27.40
CA SER A 306 -20.29 1.73 -26.02
C SER A 306 -19.59 0.37 -25.80
N SER A 307 -19.04 -0.31 -26.81
CA SER A 307 -18.29 -1.57 -26.53
C SER A 307 -17.19 -1.95 -27.52
N SER A 308 -17.28 -1.55 -28.79
CA SER A 308 -16.23 -1.85 -29.78
C SER A 308 -15.06 -0.89 -29.67
N GLN A 309 -15.33 0.40 -29.40
CA GLN A 309 -14.30 1.43 -29.27
C GLN A 309 -13.56 1.39 -27.93
N LEU A 310 -14.24 1.03 -26.83
CA LEU A 310 -13.58 0.72 -25.56
C LEU A 310 -12.67 -0.51 -25.70
N ARG A 311 -13.16 -1.60 -26.32
CA ARG A 311 -12.31 -2.77 -26.61
C ARG A 311 -11.15 -2.46 -27.55
N PHE A 312 -11.31 -1.50 -28.46
CA PHE A 312 -10.23 -1.04 -29.32
C PHE A 312 -9.20 -0.22 -28.53
N LEU A 313 -9.63 0.70 -27.68
CA LEU A 313 -8.72 1.44 -26.78
C LEU A 313 -8.00 0.51 -25.80
N GLU A 314 -8.69 -0.48 -25.24
CA GLU A 314 -8.10 -1.53 -24.39
C GLU A 314 -7.06 -2.37 -25.15
N ALA A 315 -7.35 -2.74 -26.41
CA ALA A 315 -6.39 -3.46 -27.25
C ALA A 315 -5.14 -2.62 -27.55
N VAL A 316 -5.33 -1.34 -27.87
CA VAL A 316 -4.23 -0.41 -28.12
C VAL A 316 -3.40 -0.14 -26.85
N LEU A 317 -4.06 0.01 -25.70
CA LEU A 317 -3.36 0.12 -24.41
C LEU A 317 -2.59 -1.17 -24.09
N GLY A 318 -3.16 -2.33 -24.41
CA GLY A 318 -2.52 -3.63 -24.27
C GLY A 318 -1.26 -3.77 -25.12
N GLU A 319 -1.29 -3.33 -26.38
CA GLU A 319 -0.12 -3.32 -27.25
C GLU A 319 0.95 -2.32 -26.79
N LEU A 320 0.55 -1.13 -26.32
CA LEU A 320 1.44 -0.14 -25.70
C LEU A 320 2.18 -0.72 -24.48
N LEU A 321 1.46 -1.39 -23.58
CA LEU A 321 2.04 -2.02 -22.39
C LEU A 321 2.97 -3.18 -22.74
N ALA A 322 2.64 -3.98 -23.76
CA ALA A 322 3.51 -5.04 -24.26
C ALA A 322 4.80 -4.48 -24.89
N ALA A 323 4.69 -3.40 -25.67
CA ALA A 323 5.85 -2.74 -26.27
C ALA A 323 6.78 -2.10 -25.23
N LEU A 324 6.24 -1.55 -24.14
CA LEU A 324 7.01 -1.05 -22.99
C LEU A 324 7.78 -2.19 -22.30
N ALA A 325 7.15 -3.35 -22.09
CA ALA A 325 7.79 -4.51 -21.48
C ALA A 325 8.93 -5.10 -22.34
N ASP A 326 8.75 -5.16 -23.66
CA ASP A 326 9.78 -5.62 -24.61
C ASP A 326 11.02 -4.71 -24.58
N ALA A 327 10.81 -3.38 -24.52
CA ALA A 327 11.88 -2.38 -24.49
C ALA A 327 12.77 -2.52 -23.25
N ASP A 328 12.16 -2.73 -22.08
CA ASP A 328 12.88 -2.91 -20.80
C ASP A 328 13.73 -4.20 -20.81
N SER A 329 13.26 -5.27 -21.46
CA SER A 329 14.02 -6.52 -21.59
C SER A 329 15.23 -6.40 -22.52
N THR A 330 15.14 -5.54 -23.54
CA THR A 330 16.19 -5.38 -24.56
C THR A 330 17.37 -4.57 -24.02
N ASP A 331 17.11 -3.58 -23.15
CA ASP A 331 18.17 -2.84 -22.45
C ASP A 331 18.86 -3.71 -21.39
N ALA A 332 18.15 -4.60 -20.70
CA ALA A 332 18.76 -5.57 -19.79
C ALA A 332 19.71 -6.56 -20.51
N ALA A 333 19.40 -6.95 -21.75
CA ALA A 333 20.24 -7.83 -22.56
C ALA A 333 21.51 -7.13 -23.09
N ARG A 334 21.44 -5.84 -23.43
CA ARG A 334 22.61 -5.07 -23.89
C ARG A 334 23.61 -4.76 -22.77
N VAL A 335 23.12 -4.55 -21.55
CA VAL A 335 24.00 -4.36 -20.38
C VAL A 335 24.77 -5.64 -20.03
N THR A 336 24.22 -6.82 -20.33
CA THR A 336 24.89 -8.10 -20.06
C THR A 336 25.96 -8.42 -21.12
N GLU A 337 25.72 -8.15 -22.42
CA GLU A 337 26.74 -8.34 -23.46
C GLU A 337 27.94 -7.36 -23.32
N ALA A 338 27.72 -6.14 -22.82
CA ALA A 338 28.80 -5.16 -22.61
C ALA A 338 29.70 -5.46 -21.39
N THR A 339 29.42 -6.51 -20.63
CA THR A 339 30.23 -6.93 -19.47
C THR A 339 31.10 -8.16 -19.73
N ASP A 340 31.03 -8.75 -20.93
CA ASP A 340 31.82 -9.91 -21.37
C ASP A 340 32.91 -9.58 -22.44
N GLU A 341 33.14 -8.29 -22.74
CA GLU A 341 34.31 -7.79 -23.50
C GLU A 341 35.34 -7.08 -22.61
#